data_AF-A0A4Y7SY53-F1
#
_entry.id   AF-A0A4Y7SY53-F1
#
_cell.length_a   1.000
_cell.length_b   1.000
_cell.length_c   1.000
_cell.angle_alpha   90.00
_cell.angle_beta   90.00
_cell.angle_gamma   90.00
#
_symmetry.space_group_name_H-M   'P 1'
#
loop_
_entity.id
_entity.type
_entity.pdbx_description
1 polymer ?
#
loop_
_entity_poly.entity_id
_entity_poly.type
_entity_poly.pdbx_seq_one_letter_code
_entity_poly.pdbx_strand_id
1 'polypeptide(L)'
;MNPSETYGFVIGINDYANGHTLNAARPDAEGFRVNLLKKVLGLPDKNIISLFDGEATRQGILDGFKRLESIAKGQAGDEERGNAEETEGHEQLQEPRLGPCMIIFFAGHRARSRKPDGCGDWAPDSNLVEMLCPSDIGTLLRSPVGENVQFNDGDVNGKPASSPKVVEGVPDRTVCWLLNRLSKKRGNNITLILDCCHSAGINKGGGGRMELGALRRIMDPPLLTAKADSFVDWSRIMEEQRMDEESGRAIQKFPGFGGKFHESHILLSACGKEQTARESGGSGLFTNALMKELPKEFGPAKESQRTLTYSMLMTRLNMPEYQTPHCEGSNINNLLFTRQGAASDPLFIPCRKTKITSGTQFNWILTLDAGTAHGITLGERFSIHHYNLPTATISRIHRLVSSMRRRLQLQLPS
;
A
#
# COMPACT_ATOMS: atom_id res chain seq x y z
N MET A 1 -10.06 15.74 -9.19
CA MET A 1 -10.67 14.59 -8.49
C MET A 1 -12.16 14.85 -8.36
N ASN A 2 -13.00 13.86 -8.65
CA ASN A 2 -14.44 13.95 -8.43
C ASN A 2 -14.79 13.19 -7.14
N PRO A 3 -15.21 13.87 -6.05
CA PRO A 3 -15.53 13.20 -4.79
C PRO A 3 -16.67 12.18 -4.90
N SER A 4 -17.60 12.38 -5.83
CA SER A 4 -18.73 11.46 -6.05
C SER A 4 -18.32 10.12 -6.66
N GLU A 5 -17.16 10.07 -7.33
CA GLU A 5 -16.57 8.87 -7.95
C GLU A 5 -15.27 8.45 -7.24
N THR A 6 -15.06 8.93 -6.02
CA THR A 6 -14.00 8.45 -5.15
C THR A 6 -14.60 7.68 -3.99
N TYR A 7 -14.02 6.51 -3.70
CA TYR A 7 -14.47 5.59 -2.68
C TYR A 7 -13.36 5.31 -1.67
N GLY A 8 -13.73 5.19 -0.40
CA GLY A 8 -12.83 4.92 0.71
C GLY A 8 -13.15 3.57 1.36
N PHE A 9 -12.12 2.81 1.71
CA PHE A 9 -12.24 1.67 2.62
C PHE A 9 -11.21 1.81 3.74
N VAL A 10 -11.68 2.09 4.95
CA VAL A 10 -10.85 2.47 6.08
C VAL A 10 -10.94 1.43 7.18
N ILE A 11 -9.79 0.90 7.62
CA ILE A 11 -9.69 -0.12 8.65
C ILE A 11 -8.76 0.38 9.74
N GLY A 12 -9.22 0.38 10.99
CA GLY A 12 -8.42 0.80 12.15
C GLY A 12 -8.63 -0.15 13.32
N ILE A 13 -7.56 -0.78 13.80
CA ILE A 13 -7.66 -1.83 14.83
C ILE A 13 -6.66 -1.58 15.94
N ASN A 14 -7.17 -1.17 17.09
CA ASN A 14 -6.48 -1.15 18.37
C ASN A 14 -6.69 -2.45 19.15
N ASP A 15 -7.93 -2.93 19.17
CA ASP A 15 -8.33 -4.03 20.05
C ASP A 15 -8.35 -5.37 19.29
N TYR A 16 -7.51 -6.31 19.73
CA TYR A 16 -7.41 -7.65 19.18
C TYR A 16 -7.83 -8.68 20.22
N ALA A 17 -8.58 -9.69 19.80
CA ALA A 17 -9.08 -10.76 20.67
C ALA A 17 -7.97 -11.55 21.37
N ASN A 18 -6.76 -11.58 20.80
CA ASN A 18 -5.58 -12.22 21.37
C ASN A 18 -4.77 -11.33 22.33
N GLY A 19 -5.25 -10.13 22.65
CA GLY A 19 -4.64 -9.22 23.64
C GLY A 19 -3.48 -8.38 23.14
N HIS A 20 -3.11 -8.44 21.86
CA HIS A 20 -2.10 -7.57 21.26
C HIS A 20 -2.67 -6.19 20.94
N THR A 21 -2.77 -5.30 21.94
CA THR A 21 -3.42 -3.99 21.77
C THR A 21 -2.49 -2.91 21.20
N LEU A 22 -3.08 -1.99 20.44
CA LEU A 22 -2.49 -0.72 20.01
C LEU A 22 -3.29 0.45 20.60
N ASN A 23 -2.75 1.67 20.54
CA ASN A 23 -3.43 2.85 21.06
C ASN A 23 -3.83 3.84 19.98
N ALA A 24 -3.13 3.86 18.85
CA ALA A 24 -3.30 4.91 17.84
C ALA A 24 -3.89 4.46 16.51
N ALA A 25 -3.92 3.16 16.21
CA ALA A 25 -4.39 2.65 14.91
C ALA A 25 -5.86 2.98 14.61
N ARG A 26 -6.77 2.77 15.58
CA ARG A 26 -8.17 3.17 15.41
C ARG A 26 -8.36 4.69 15.33
N PRO A 27 -7.77 5.51 16.23
CA PRO A 27 -7.80 6.97 16.11
C PRO A 27 -7.22 7.50 14.78
N ASP A 28 -6.14 6.91 14.27
CA ASP A 28 -5.54 7.25 12.98
C ASP A 28 -6.52 7.00 11.82
N ALA A 29 -7.14 5.83 11.80
CA ALA A 29 -8.09 5.47 10.77
C ALA A 29 -9.34 6.37 10.80
N GLU A 30 -9.86 6.67 11.98
CA GLU A 30 -10.97 7.62 12.14
C GLU A 30 -10.56 9.05 11.73
N GLY A 31 -9.35 9.48 12.09
CA GLY A 31 -8.78 10.75 11.66
C GLY A 31 -8.63 10.85 10.14
N PHE A 32 -8.15 9.78 9.50
CA PHE A 32 -8.05 9.66 8.04
C PHE A 32 -9.43 9.75 7.39
N ARG A 33 -10.41 9.01 7.92
CA ARG A 33 -11.80 9.04 7.45
C ARG A 33 -12.41 10.44 7.53
N VAL A 34 -12.40 11.04 8.72
CA VAL A 34 -13.10 12.30 8.98
C VAL A 34 -12.35 13.48 8.40
N ASN A 35 -11.05 13.60 8.68
CA ASN A 35 -10.32 14.82 8.36
C ASN A 35 -9.78 14.81 6.93
N LEU A 36 -9.40 13.66 6.38
CA LEU A 36 -8.94 13.59 5.00
C LEU A 36 -10.09 13.26 4.05
N LEU A 37 -10.69 12.06 4.14
CA LEU A 37 -11.67 11.62 3.14
C LEU A 37 -12.92 12.51 3.11
N LYS A 38 -13.51 12.79 4.28
CA LYS A 38 -14.74 13.61 4.34
C LYS A 38 -14.45 15.11 4.20
N LYS A 39 -13.62 15.69 5.08
CA LYS A 39 -13.44 17.15 5.13
C LYS A 39 -12.58 17.72 4.01
N VAL A 40 -11.45 17.08 3.70
CA VAL A 40 -10.49 17.59 2.70
C VAL A 40 -10.86 17.14 1.30
N LEU A 41 -11.18 15.86 1.13
CA LEU A 41 -11.50 15.29 -0.19
C LEU A 41 -12.99 15.35 -0.53
N GLY A 42 -13.87 15.67 0.42
CA GLY A 42 -15.30 15.87 0.18
C GLY A 42 -16.08 14.59 -0.14
N LEU A 43 -15.58 13.41 0.22
CA LEU A 43 -16.26 12.15 -0.08
C LEU A 43 -17.61 12.07 0.66
N PRO A 44 -18.70 11.69 -0.01
CA PRO A 44 -19.97 11.45 0.64
C PRO A 44 -19.91 10.18 1.50
N ASP A 45 -20.65 10.13 2.60
CA ASP A 45 -20.61 9.00 3.54
C ASP A 45 -20.92 7.64 2.88
N LYS A 46 -21.83 7.62 1.90
CA LYS A 46 -22.17 6.42 1.13
C LYS A 46 -21.00 5.82 0.33
N ASN A 47 -19.95 6.61 0.07
CA ASN A 47 -18.76 6.17 -0.65
C ASN A 47 -17.66 5.67 0.30
N ILE A 48 -17.87 5.71 1.62
CA ILE A 48 -16.86 5.35 2.61
C ILE A 48 -17.32 4.13 3.40
N ILE A 49 -16.54 3.06 3.34
CA ILE A 49 -16.67 1.89 4.20
C ILE A 49 -15.66 2.05 5.34
N SER A 50 -16.06 1.74 6.56
CA SER A 50 -15.17 1.77 7.72
C SER A 50 -15.39 0.56 8.60
N LEU A 51 -14.30 0.00 9.13
CA LEU A 51 -14.29 -1.09 10.09
C LEU A 51 -13.34 -0.73 11.23
N PHE A 52 -13.87 -0.66 12.44
CA PHE A 52 -13.07 -0.35 13.63
C PHE A 52 -13.10 -1.50 14.63
N ASP A 53 -11.92 -1.84 15.16
CA ASP A 53 -11.76 -2.82 16.25
C ASP A 53 -12.59 -4.09 15.99
N GLY A 54 -13.57 -4.40 16.85
CA GLY A 54 -14.41 -5.59 16.75
C GLY A 54 -15.19 -5.75 15.42
N GLU A 55 -15.34 -4.70 14.62
CA GLU A 55 -15.93 -4.79 13.28
C GLU A 55 -14.93 -5.30 12.23
N ALA A 56 -13.64 -5.04 12.44
CA ALA A 56 -12.54 -5.39 11.54
C ALA A 56 -12.09 -6.86 11.68
N THR A 57 -13.06 -7.76 11.80
CA THR A 57 -12.86 -9.20 11.79
C THR A 57 -12.30 -9.66 10.44
N ARG A 58 -11.78 -10.89 10.39
CA ARG A 58 -11.29 -11.49 9.15
C ARG A 58 -12.36 -11.44 8.07
N GLN A 59 -13.59 -11.84 8.43
CA GLN A 59 -14.73 -11.81 7.51
C GLN A 59 -15.14 -10.37 7.17
N GLY A 60 -15.16 -9.47 8.16
CA GLY A 60 -15.46 -8.05 7.95
C GLY A 60 -14.54 -7.40 6.92
N ILE A 61 -13.22 -7.64 7.01
CA ILE A 61 -12.24 -7.13 6.05
C ILE A 61 -12.54 -7.66 4.64
N LEU A 62 -12.77 -8.97 4.48
CA LEU A 62 -13.09 -9.58 3.18
C LEU A 62 -14.40 -9.04 2.59
N ASP A 63 -15.43 -8.88 3.40
CA ASP A 63 -16.70 -8.32 2.95
C ASP A 63 -16.59 -6.82 2.66
N GLY A 64 -15.69 -6.10 3.33
CA GLY A 64 -15.36 -4.71 3.01
C GLY A 64 -14.82 -4.54 1.60
N PHE A 65 -13.93 -5.43 1.14
CA PHE A 65 -13.48 -5.46 -0.26
C PHE A 65 -14.65 -5.72 -1.24
N LYS A 66 -15.54 -6.68 -0.93
CA LYS A 66 -16.72 -6.95 -1.76
C LYS A 66 -17.68 -5.76 -1.79
N ARG A 67 -17.89 -5.09 -0.65
CA ARG A 67 -18.71 -3.88 -0.57
C ARG A 67 -18.10 -2.76 -1.40
N LEU A 68 -16.78 -2.57 -1.33
CA LEU A 68 -16.05 -1.59 -2.15
C LEU A 68 -16.26 -1.87 -3.64
N GLU A 69 -16.11 -3.13 -4.09
CA GLU A 69 -16.41 -3.55 -5.46
C GLU A 69 -17.86 -3.21 -5.88
N SER A 70 -18.81 -3.34 -4.96
CA SER A 70 -20.23 -3.09 -5.21
C SER A 70 -20.58 -1.60 -5.29
N ILE A 71 -20.03 -0.77 -4.40
CA ILE A 71 -20.34 0.66 -4.35
C ILE A 71 -19.55 1.46 -5.39
N ALA A 72 -18.34 1.01 -5.75
CA ALA A 72 -17.51 1.61 -6.79
C ALA A 72 -18.01 1.30 -8.22
N LYS A 73 -19.30 1.04 -8.41
CA LYS A 73 -19.92 0.99 -9.73
C LYS A 73 -19.89 2.40 -10.32
N GLY A 74 -19.13 2.60 -11.39
CA GLY A 74 -19.22 3.84 -12.16
C GLY A 74 -20.67 4.08 -12.60
N GLN A 75 -21.06 5.35 -12.78
CA GLN A 75 -22.33 5.64 -13.44
C GLN A 75 -22.26 5.11 -14.89
N ALA A 76 -23.05 4.06 -15.16
CA ALA A 76 -23.35 3.42 -16.45
C ALA A 76 -22.17 2.82 -17.26
N GLY A 77 -22.21 1.50 -17.45
CA GLY A 77 -21.36 0.79 -18.42
C GLY A 77 -21.29 -0.75 -18.28
N ASP A 78 -21.77 -1.33 -17.18
CA ASP A 78 -21.71 -2.79 -16.99
C ASP A 78 -22.76 -3.57 -17.84
N GLU A 79 -23.70 -2.91 -18.53
CA GLU A 79 -24.73 -3.58 -19.34
C GLU A 79 -24.36 -3.79 -20.83
N GLU A 80 -23.32 -3.14 -21.37
CA GLU A 80 -22.97 -3.25 -22.81
C GLU A 80 -21.57 -3.85 -23.05
N ARG A 81 -21.17 -4.85 -22.26
CA ARG A 81 -20.02 -5.71 -22.62
C ARG A 81 -20.43 -7.10 -23.13
N GLY A 82 -21.74 -7.37 -23.21
CA GLY A 82 -22.29 -8.51 -23.93
C GLY A 82 -23.04 -8.01 -25.16
N ASN A 83 -22.60 -8.43 -26.34
CA ASN A 83 -23.26 -8.28 -27.65
C ASN A 83 -23.03 -6.96 -28.41
N ALA A 84 -21.77 -6.54 -28.58
CA ALA A 84 -21.44 -5.71 -29.75
C ALA A 84 -21.11 -6.65 -30.92
N GLU A 85 -22.12 -6.94 -31.75
CA GLU A 85 -21.88 -7.45 -33.10
C GLU A 85 -21.05 -6.42 -33.87
N GLU A 86 -20.00 -6.92 -34.54
CA GLU A 86 -19.13 -6.15 -35.42
C GLU A 86 -19.97 -5.43 -36.49
N THR A 87 -20.24 -4.15 -36.26
CA THR A 87 -20.75 -3.26 -37.30
C THR A 87 -19.67 -2.23 -37.60
N GLU A 88 -19.03 -2.41 -38.74
CA GLU A 88 -18.06 -1.47 -39.30
C GLU A 88 -18.74 -0.12 -39.54
N GLY A 89 -18.20 0.95 -38.95
CA GLY A 89 -18.62 2.32 -39.30
C GLY A 89 -18.38 3.35 -38.21
N HIS A 90 -17.38 4.21 -38.44
CA HIS A 90 -17.04 5.43 -37.70
C HIS A 90 -16.43 5.26 -36.29
N GLU A 91 -15.09 5.15 -36.25
CA GLU A 91 -14.28 5.44 -35.06
C GLU A 91 -14.43 6.92 -34.65
N GLN A 92 -15.44 7.23 -33.84
CA GLN A 92 -15.28 8.31 -32.88
C GLN A 92 -14.40 7.75 -31.76
N LEU A 93 -13.18 8.27 -31.63
CA LEU A 93 -12.27 8.02 -30.50
C LEU A 93 -12.97 8.46 -29.21
N GLN A 94 -13.76 7.57 -28.61
CA GLN A 94 -14.41 7.80 -27.33
C GLN A 94 -13.31 7.73 -26.27
N GLU A 95 -13.07 8.85 -25.57
CA GLU A 95 -12.06 8.90 -24.51
C GLU A 95 -12.30 7.74 -23.52
N PRO A 96 -11.25 6.98 -23.13
CA PRO A 96 -11.42 5.85 -22.24
C PRO A 96 -12.03 6.32 -20.93
N ARG A 97 -13.25 5.84 -20.61
CA ARG A 97 -13.93 6.18 -19.35
C ARG A 97 -13.04 5.75 -18.18
N LEU A 98 -12.48 6.73 -17.48
CA LEU A 98 -11.54 6.51 -16.37
C LEU A 98 -12.27 5.86 -15.19
N GLY A 99 -11.77 4.74 -14.66
CA GLY A 99 -12.39 4.08 -13.49
C GLY A 99 -12.49 5.00 -12.26
N PRO A 100 -13.38 4.70 -11.29
CA PRO A 100 -13.43 5.42 -10.02
C PRO A 100 -12.11 5.35 -9.27
N CYS A 101 -11.84 6.36 -8.43
CA CYS A 101 -10.70 6.36 -7.53
C CYS A 101 -11.05 5.58 -6.26
N MET A 102 -10.22 4.63 -5.87
CA MET A 102 -10.43 3.81 -4.66
C MET A 102 -9.24 3.99 -3.71
N ILE A 103 -9.51 4.41 -2.47
CA ILE A 103 -8.50 4.63 -1.44
C ILE A 103 -8.76 3.66 -0.30
N ILE A 104 -7.84 2.72 -0.10
CA ILE A 104 -7.91 1.72 0.96
C ILE A 104 -6.85 2.08 2.01
N PHE A 105 -7.26 2.27 3.26
CA PHE A 105 -6.38 2.63 4.37
C PHE A 105 -6.50 1.59 5.46
N PHE A 106 -5.36 1.05 5.91
CA PHE A 106 -5.27 0.13 7.03
C PHE A 106 -4.26 0.64 8.06
N ALA A 107 -4.70 0.76 9.31
CA ALA A 107 -3.85 0.96 10.48
C ALA A 107 -4.12 -0.16 11.48
N GLY A 108 -3.06 -0.84 11.92
CA GLY A 108 -3.17 -1.99 12.82
C GLY A 108 -1.92 -2.86 12.78
N HIS A 109 -2.03 -4.10 13.24
CA HIS A 109 -0.97 -5.08 13.20
C HIS A 109 -0.89 -5.78 11.83
N ARG A 110 0.33 -6.03 11.39
CA ARG A 110 0.66 -7.06 10.40
C ARG A 110 1.54 -8.11 11.05
N ALA A 111 1.67 -9.25 10.39
CA ALA A 111 2.54 -10.32 10.87
C ALA A 111 3.12 -11.11 9.69
N ARG A 112 4.07 -11.99 10.03
CA ARG A 112 4.60 -13.01 9.12
C ARG A 112 4.33 -14.38 9.71
N SER A 113 3.93 -15.31 8.86
CA SER A 113 3.80 -16.73 9.20
C SER A 113 4.61 -17.57 8.23
N ARG A 114 4.94 -18.80 8.62
CA ARG A 114 5.56 -19.75 7.69
C ARG A 114 4.57 -20.11 6.60
N LYS A 115 5.07 -20.29 5.38
CA LYS A 115 4.29 -20.86 4.28
C LYS A 115 3.77 -22.25 4.71
N PRO A 116 2.48 -22.58 4.50
CA PRO A 116 1.96 -23.91 4.78
C PRO A 116 2.63 -24.99 3.93
N ASP A 117 2.91 -26.16 4.50
CA ASP A 117 3.45 -27.31 3.77
C ASP A 117 2.45 -27.82 2.70
N GLY A 118 2.96 -28.31 1.57
CA GLY A 118 2.14 -28.91 0.50
C GLY A 118 1.42 -27.91 -0.43
N CYS A 119 1.73 -26.62 -0.31
CA CYS A 119 1.06 -25.55 -1.04
C CYS A 119 1.95 -25.04 -2.21
N GLY A 120 1.87 -25.75 -3.36
CA GLY A 120 2.72 -25.53 -4.54
C GLY A 120 2.58 -24.17 -5.23
N ASP A 121 1.44 -23.49 -5.04
CA ASP A 121 1.09 -22.27 -5.78
C ASP A 121 1.55 -20.96 -5.13
N TRP A 122 2.13 -21.01 -3.93
CA TRP A 122 2.68 -19.79 -3.32
C TRP A 122 4.07 -19.49 -3.87
N ALA A 123 4.37 -18.20 -4.04
CA ALA A 123 5.65 -17.70 -4.54
C ALA A 123 6.85 -18.43 -3.89
N PRO A 124 7.80 -18.95 -4.70
CA PRO A 124 8.89 -19.77 -4.20
C PRO A 124 9.97 -18.98 -3.43
N ASP A 125 9.99 -17.65 -3.57
CA ASP A 125 11.14 -16.83 -3.20
C ASP A 125 11.17 -16.42 -1.72
N SER A 126 10.16 -16.78 -0.92
CA SER A 126 10.12 -16.54 0.52
C SER A 126 9.42 -17.67 1.28
N ASN A 127 10.09 -18.21 2.31
CA ASN A 127 9.50 -19.16 3.26
C ASN A 127 8.49 -18.53 4.22
N LEU A 128 8.39 -17.19 4.22
CA LEU A 128 7.48 -16.42 5.05
C LEU A 128 6.42 -15.74 4.19
N VAL A 129 5.18 -15.82 4.67
CA VAL A 129 3.99 -15.17 4.12
C VAL A 129 3.66 -13.97 4.99
N GLU A 130 3.44 -12.81 4.37
CA GLU A 130 2.96 -11.63 5.08
C GLU A 130 1.43 -11.64 5.17
N MET A 131 0.88 -11.03 6.21
CA MET A 131 -0.58 -10.97 6.39
C MET A 131 -1.03 -9.70 7.12
N LEU A 132 -2.27 -9.28 6.87
CA LEU A 132 -3.00 -8.36 7.73
C LEU A 132 -3.53 -9.14 8.94
N CYS A 133 -3.44 -8.55 10.13
CA CYS A 133 -4.05 -9.13 11.32
C CYS A 133 -5.46 -8.54 11.50
N PRO A 134 -6.53 -9.33 11.37
CA PRO A 134 -7.87 -8.89 11.74
C PRO A 134 -8.02 -8.84 13.27
N SER A 135 -9.06 -8.16 13.77
CA SER A 135 -9.29 -8.02 15.21
C SER A 135 -9.61 -9.33 15.92
N ASP A 136 -10.18 -10.31 15.21
CA ASP A 136 -10.51 -11.64 15.71
C ASP A 136 -9.38 -12.66 15.52
N ILE A 137 -8.19 -12.26 15.06
CA ILE A 137 -7.05 -13.17 14.87
C ILE A 137 -6.74 -13.96 16.16
N GLY A 138 -6.56 -15.27 16.01
CA GLY A 138 -6.30 -16.18 17.14
C GLY A 138 -7.54 -16.61 17.92
N THR A 139 -8.73 -16.10 17.61
CA THR A 139 -9.98 -16.54 18.24
C THR A 139 -10.28 -17.99 17.87
N LEU A 140 -10.68 -18.80 18.86
CA LEU A 140 -11.07 -20.19 18.64
C LEU A 140 -12.30 -20.29 17.72
N LEU A 141 -12.15 -21.04 16.64
CA LEU A 141 -13.27 -21.47 15.80
C LEU A 141 -13.95 -22.64 16.50
N ARG A 142 -15.25 -22.52 16.79
CA ARG A 142 -16.02 -23.65 17.31
C ARG A 142 -15.96 -24.79 16.28
N SER A 143 -15.44 -25.95 16.66
CA SER A 143 -15.67 -27.16 15.88
C SER A 143 -17.19 -27.38 15.77
N PRO A 144 -17.71 -27.84 14.63
CA PRO A 144 -19.11 -28.23 14.55
C PRO A 144 -19.42 -29.21 15.68
N VAL A 145 -20.55 -28.98 16.35
CA VAL A 145 -21.04 -29.76 17.49
C VAL A 145 -20.94 -31.25 17.14
N GLY A 146 -20.03 -31.98 17.79
CA GLY A 146 -19.82 -33.43 17.57
C GLY A 146 -18.38 -33.92 17.64
N GLU A 147 -17.37 -33.05 17.47
CA GLU A 147 -15.96 -33.45 17.70
C GLU A 147 -15.61 -33.28 19.20
N ASN A 148 -15.77 -34.36 19.97
CA ASN A 148 -15.14 -34.46 21.29
C ASN A 148 -13.63 -34.40 21.11
N VAL A 149 -13.02 -33.22 21.30
CA VAL A 149 -11.56 -33.09 21.41
C VAL A 149 -11.16 -33.72 22.75
N GLN A 150 -10.89 -35.02 22.73
CA GLN A 150 -10.21 -35.70 23.84
C GLN A 150 -8.77 -35.20 23.88
N PHE A 151 -8.40 -34.52 24.97
CA PHE A 151 -7.00 -34.27 25.29
C PHE A 151 -6.38 -35.59 25.74
N ASN A 152 -5.85 -36.36 24.80
CA ASN A 152 -5.05 -37.53 25.14
C ASN A 152 -3.65 -37.06 25.57
N ASP A 153 -3.47 -36.86 26.88
CA ASP A 153 -2.17 -36.86 27.54
C ASP A 153 -1.59 -38.29 27.42
N GLY A 154 -0.95 -38.61 26.29
CA GLY A 154 -0.25 -39.90 26.19
C GLY A 154 0.07 -40.49 24.83
N ASP A 155 0.06 -39.76 23.71
CA ASP A 155 0.57 -40.34 22.46
C ASP A 155 2.10 -40.18 22.36
N VAL A 156 2.81 -41.24 22.70
CA VAL A 156 4.28 -41.38 22.61
C VAL A 156 4.74 -41.52 21.14
N ASN A 157 3.82 -41.48 20.16
CA ASN A 157 4.13 -41.52 18.72
C ASN A 157 3.71 -40.26 17.96
N GLY A 158 4.20 -39.09 18.40
CA GLY A 158 4.74 -38.08 17.48
C GLY A 158 3.86 -37.49 16.38
N LYS A 159 2.53 -37.45 16.53
CA LYS A 159 1.69 -36.51 15.77
C LYS A 159 1.21 -35.43 16.74
N PRO A 160 1.58 -34.15 16.55
CA PRO A 160 1.09 -33.10 17.43
C PRO A 160 -0.44 -33.11 17.38
N ALA A 161 -1.07 -33.15 18.55
CA ALA A 161 -2.51 -32.95 18.70
C ALA A 161 -2.92 -31.77 17.81
N SER A 162 -3.93 -31.96 16.96
CA SER A 162 -4.36 -30.92 16.03
C SER A 162 -4.60 -29.64 16.81
N SER A 163 -3.73 -28.64 16.62
CA SER A 163 -3.84 -27.35 17.29
C SER A 163 -5.27 -26.84 17.12
N PRO A 164 -5.87 -26.23 18.17
CA PRO A 164 -7.21 -25.71 18.07
C PRO A 164 -7.35 -24.82 16.84
N LYS A 165 -8.41 -25.03 16.06
CA LYS A 165 -8.69 -24.20 14.88
C LYS A 165 -8.96 -22.78 15.37
N VAL A 166 -8.19 -21.83 14.86
CA VAL A 166 -8.31 -20.42 15.20
C VAL A 166 -8.49 -19.58 13.95
N VAL A 167 -8.97 -18.35 14.12
CA VAL A 167 -9.00 -17.37 13.03
C VAL A 167 -7.57 -17.00 12.64
N GLU A 168 -7.24 -17.22 11.38
CA GLU A 168 -5.94 -16.90 10.79
C GLU A 168 -5.88 -15.43 10.32
N GLY A 169 -4.68 -14.92 10.04
CA GLY A 169 -4.54 -13.62 9.37
C GLY A 169 -5.10 -13.63 7.94
N VAL A 170 -5.14 -12.46 7.31
CA VAL A 170 -5.48 -12.31 5.89
C VAL A 170 -4.17 -12.27 5.08
N PRO A 171 -3.81 -13.34 4.35
CA PRO A 171 -2.54 -13.41 3.62
C PRO A 171 -2.39 -12.29 2.58
N ASP A 172 -1.16 -11.91 2.29
CA ASP A 172 -0.81 -10.94 1.25
C ASP A 172 -1.37 -11.32 -0.13
N ARG A 173 -1.22 -12.59 -0.54
CA ARG A 173 -1.77 -13.12 -1.79
C ARG A 173 -3.28 -12.97 -1.89
N THR A 174 -3.99 -13.09 -0.76
CA THR A 174 -5.42 -12.88 -0.67
C THR A 174 -5.75 -11.43 -0.96
N VAL A 175 -5.03 -10.50 -0.34
CA VAL A 175 -5.26 -9.07 -0.55
C VAL A 175 -4.91 -8.69 -2.00
N CYS A 176 -3.83 -9.21 -2.55
CA CYS A 176 -3.48 -9.02 -3.96
C CYS A 176 -4.55 -9.55 -4.91
N TRP A 177 -5.11 -10.73 -4.64
CA TRP A 177 -6.22 -11.26 -5.42
C TRP A 177 -7.44 -10.32 -5.40
N LEU A 178 -7.82 -9.83 -4.22
CA LEU A 178 -8.94 -8.89 -4.06
C LEU A 178 -8.69 -7.58 -4.83
N LEU A 179 -7.47 -7.05 -4.78
CA LEU A 179 -7.07 -5.84 -5.50
C LEU A 179 -7.05 -6.05 -7.02
N ASN A 180 -6.54 -7.18 -7.49
CA ASN A 180 -6.56 -7.53 -8.92
C ASN A 180 -8.00 -7.67 -9.42
N ARG A 181 -8.87 -8.31 -8.64
CA ARG A 181 -10.30 -8.42 -8.96
C ARG A 181 -10.99 -7.06 -9.01
N LEU A 182 -10.73 -6.19 -8.03
CA LEU A 182 -11.21 -4.81 -8.03
C LEU A 182 -10.72 -4.07 -9.28
N SER A 183 -9.44 -4.20 -9.61
CA SER A 183 -8.82 -3.56 -10.77
C SER A 183 -9.44 -4.01 -12.09
N LYS A 184 -9.63 -5.33 -12.28
CA LYS A 184 -10.30 -5.89 -13.48
C LYS A 184 -11.74 -5.37 -13.63
N LYS A 185 -12.47 -5.21 -12.53
CA LYS A 185 -13.89 -4.82 -12.58
C LYS A 185 -14.13 -3.32 -12.59
N ARG A 186 -13.30 -2.54 -11.90
CA ARG A 186 -13.52 -1.11 -11.62
C ARG A 186 -12.38 -0.21 -12.11
N GLY A 187 -11.28 -0.78 -12.59
CA GLY A 187 -10.10 -0.04 -13.02
C GLY A 187 -9.03 0.03 -11.93
N ASN A 188 -7.80 0.33 -12.37
CA ASN A 188 -6.58 0.26 -11.57
C ASN A 188 -6.23 1.55 -10.80
N ASN A 189 -7.18 2.46 -10.63
CA ASN A 189 -7.02 3.66 -9.81
C ASN A 189 -7.24 3.35 -8.32
N ILE A 190 -6.45 2.40 -7.82
CA ILE A 190 -6.53 1.89 -6.45
C ILE A 190 -5.27 2.33 -5.71
N THR A 191 -5.43 2.99 -4.57
CA THR A 191 -4.34 3.26 -3.63
C THR A 191 -4.55 2.42 -2.37
N LEU A 192 -3.60 1.55 -2.05
CA LEU A 192 -3.53 0.84 -0.78
C LEU A 192 -2.52 1.53 0.14
N ILE A 193 -2.95 1.96 1.32
CA ILE A 193 -2.14 2.63 2.33
C ILE A 193 -2.07 1.74 3.57
N LEU A 194 -0.87 1.33 3.94
CA LEU A 194 -0.60 0.42 5.05
C LEU A 194 0.24 1.10 6.12
N ASP A 195 -0.39 1.54 7.23
CA ASP A 195 0.31 2.00 8.43
C ASP A 195 0.50 0.88 9.46
N CYS A 196 1.38 -0.06 9.09
CA CYS A 196 1.65 -1.30 9.81
C CYS A 196 2.94 -1.96 9.27
N CYS A 197 3.54 -2.91 10.00
CA CYS A 197 4.76 -3.58 9.56
C CYS A 197 4.78 -5.08 9.84
N HIS A 198 5.60 -5.79 9.08
CA HIS A 198 5.67 -7.26 9.04
C HIS A 198 7.06 -7.80 9.44
N SER A 199 8.05 -6.94 9.76
CA SER A 199 9.43 -7.37 9.96
C SER A 199 9.59 -8.24 11.22
N ALA A 200 10.14 -9.44 11.02
CA ALA A 200 10.50 -10.41 12.07
C ALA A 200 11.86 -10.10 12.73
N GLY A 201 12.48 -8.96 12.39
CA GLY A 201 13.76 -8.55 12.93
C GLY A 201 13.72 -8.48 14.45
N ILE A 202 14.50 -9.35 15.08
CA ILE A 202 14.95 -9.18 16.46
C ILE A 202 15.81 -7.92 16.42
N ASN A 203 15.30 -6.79 16.90
CA ASN A 203 16.21 -5.74 17.35
C ASN A 203 16.95 -6.35 18.55
N LYS A 204 18.11 -6.97 18.28
CA LYS A 204 19.01 -7.47 19.31
C LYS A 204 19.20 -6.34 20.29
N GLY A 205 18.87 -6.62 21.56
CA GLY A 205 19.17 -5.71 22.65
C GLY A 205 20.62 -5.26 22.56
N GLY A 206 20.82 -3.94 22.58
CA GLY A 206 22.12 -3.34 22.42
C GLY A 206 22.07 -1.84 22.73
N GLY A 207 21.84 -1.51 24.00
CA GLY A 207 22.17 -0.20 24.58
C GLY A 207 21.11 0.90 24.43
N GLY A 208 20.42 1.21 25.54
CA GLY A 208 19.64 2.42 25.71
C GLY A 208 18.13 2.20 25.60
N ARG A 209 17.44 2.15 26.74
CA ARG A 209 15.99 2.38 26.82
C ARG A 209 15.70 3.79 26.30
N MET A 210 15.40 3.92 25.02
CA MET A 210 14.65 5.07 24.50
C MET A 210 13.22 4.57 24.29
N GLU A 211 12.24 5.30 24.80
CA GLU A 211 10.80 5.05 24.68
C GLU A 211 10.34 5.11 23.21
N LEU A 212 10.74 4.12 22.44
CA LEU A 212 10.33 3.97 21.06
C LEU A 212 8.96 3.29 21.10
N GLY A 213 7.89 4.07 20.89
CA GLY A 213 6.51 3.67 21.15
C GLY A 213 6.00 2.42 20.43
N ALA A 214 4.72 2.08 20.64
CA ALA A 214 4.15 0.76 20.32
C ALA A 214 4.37 0.35 18.85
N LEU A 215 4.79 -0.90 18.63
CA LEU A 215 5.05 -1.43 17.28
C LEU A 215 3.77 -1.99 16.68
N ARG A 216 3.50 -1.63 15.42
CA ARG A 216 2.35 -2.14 14.65
C ARG A 216 2.61 -3.50 14.01
N ARG A 217 2.99 -4.50 14.83
CA ARG A 217 3.20 -5.91 14.44
C ARG A 217 2.79 -6.95 15.50
N ILE A 218 2.45 -8.17 15.08
CA ILE A 218 2.38 -9.37 15.94
C ILE A 218 3.55 -10.30 15.61
N MET A 219 4.32 -10.73 16.62
CA MET A 219 5.52 -11.56 16.44
C MET A 219 5.21 -13.04 16.25
N ASP A 220 4.24 -13.56 17.01
CA ASP A 220 3.87 -14.98 17.04
C ASP A 220 2.39 -15.15 16.66
N PRO A 221 2.02 -14.84 15.40
CA PRO A 221 0.65 -14.99 14.97
C PRO A 221 0.28 -16.48 14.83
N PRO A 222 -1.03 -16.82 14.78
CA PRO A 222 -1.48 -18.12 14.33
C PRO A 222 -0.82 -18.56 13.02
N LEU A 223 -0.50 -19.84 12.92
CA LEU A 223 0.05 -20.42 11.69
C LEU A 223 -1.00 -20.36 10.57
N LEU A 224 -0.57 -20.00 9.37
CA LEU A 224 -1.42 -20.10 8.20
C LEU A 224 -1.58 -21.58 7.84
N THR A 225 -2.81 -21.99 7.52
CA THR A 225 -3.08 -23.31 6.97
C THR A 225 -3.24 -23.22 5.45
N ALA A 226 -3.26 -24.37 4.76
CA ALA A 226 -3.59 -24.41 3.33
C ALA A 226 -5.03 -23.90 3.04
N LYS A 227 -5.85 -23.68 4.07
CA LYS A 227 -7.22 -23.15 3.95
C LYS A 227 -7.31 -21.65 4.24
N ALA A 228 -6.19 -20.99 4.56
CA ALA A 228 -6.09 -19.56 4.87
C ALA A 228 -6.76 -18.64 3.83
N ASP A 229 -6.96 -19.15 2.63
CA ASP A 229 -7.42 -18.48 1.44
C ASP A 229 -8.42 -19.34 0.65
N SER A 230 -9.01 -20.35 1.29
CA SER A 230 -9.99 -21.26 0.67
C SER A 230 -11.24 -20.57 0.11
N PHE A 231 -11.49 -19.30 0.45
CA PHE A 231 -12.55 -18.48 -0.14
C PHE A 231 -12.15 -17.88 -1.51
N VAL A 232 -10.87 -17.96 -1.88
CA VAL A 232 -10.35 -17.58 -3.19
C VAL A 232 -10.51 -18.77 -4.13
N ASP A 233 -11.19 -18.56 -5.24
CA ASP A 233 -11.32 -19.56 -6.31
C ASP A 233 -10.04 -19.57 -7.17
N TRP A 234 -9.04 -20.34 -6.75
CA TRP A 234 -7.75 -20.43 -7.45
C TRP A 234 -7.84 -21.16 -8.79
N SER A 235 -8.77 -22.08 -8.94
CA SER A 235 -9.07 -22.75 -10.21
C SER A 235 -9.39 -21.73 -11.30
N ARG A 236 -10.31 -20.81 -11.01
CA ARG A 236 -10.70 -19.75 -11.94
C ARG A 236 -9.55 -18.78 -12.25
N ILE A 237 -8.69 -18.50 -11.27
CA ILE A 237 -7.49 -17.65 -11.49
C ILE A 237 -6.53 -18.35 -12.44
N MET A 238 -6.26 -19.64 -12.25
CA MET A 238 -5.37 -20.39 -13.13
C MET A 238 -5.93 -20.53 -14.54
N GLU A 239 -7.25 -20.69 -14.70
CA GLU A 239 -7.91 -20.67 -16.01
C GLU A 239 -7.80 -19.31 -16.69
N GLU A 240 -8.09 -18.21 -15.99
CA GLU A 240 -7.91 -16.84 -16.52
C GLU A 240 -6.44 -16.57 -16.87
N GLN A 241 -5.48 -17.09 -16.11
CA GLN A 241 -4.05 -16.95 -16.38
C GLN A 241 -3.58 -17.78 -17.59
N ARG A 242 -4.15 -18.97 -17.84
CA ARG A 242 -3.86 -19.76 -19.04
C ARG A 242 -4.32 -19.07 -20.32
N MET A 243 -5.41 -18.30 -20.28
CA MET A 243 -5.84 -17.48 -21.42
C MET A 243 -4.88 -16.30 -21.68
N ASP A 244 -4.27 -15.75 -20.62
CA ASP A 244 -3.23 -14.69 -20.73
C ASP A 244 -1.87 -15.24 -21.22
N GLU A 245 -1.58 -16.54 -21.01
CA GLU A 245 -0.38 -17.23 -21.55
C GLU A 245 -0.40 -17.31 -23.09
N GLU A 246 -1.56 -17.59 -23.70
CA GLU A 246 -1.73 -17.53 -25.16
C GLU A 246 -1.57 -16.10 -25.72
N SER A 247 -1.82 -15.09 -24.88
CA SER A 247 -1.61 -13.66 -25.18
C SER A 247 -0.20 -13.15 -24.83
N GLY A 248 0.72 -14.02 -24.40
CA GLY A 248 2.13 -13.69 -24.15
C GLY A 248 2.44 -12.96 -22.84
N ARG A 249 1.51 -12.90 -21.87
CA ARG A 249 1.77 -12.31 -20.54
C ARG A 249 2.26 -13.39 -19.57
N ALA A 250 3.43 -13.17 -18.97
CA ALA A 250 4.06 -14.13 -18.05
C ALA A 250 3.18 -14.42 -16.81
N ILE A 251 3.20 -15.68 -16.36
CA ILE A 251 2.49 -16.20 -15.18
C ILE A 251 2.68 -15.29 -13.97
N GLN A 252 1.62 -14.61 -13.55
CA GLN A 252 1.65 -13.74 -12.38
C GLN A 252 1.58 -14.58 -11.10
N LYS A 253 2.72 -15.14 -10.65
CA LYS A 253 2.86 -15.64 -9.27
C LYS A 253 2.70 -14.45 -8.34
N PHE A 254 1.67 -14.43 -7.49
CA PHE A 254 1.38 -13.31 -6.58
C PHE A 254 2.57 -13.09 -5.61
N PRO A 255 3.41 -12.06 -5.79
CA PRO A 255 4.64 -11.89 -5.02
C PRO A 255 4.43 -11.24 -3.64
N GLY A 256 3.19 -11.24 -3.13
CA GLY A 256 2.76 -10.55 -1.91
C GLY A 256 2.29 -9.11 -2.16
N PHE A 257 2.11 -8.32 -1.10
CA PHE A 257 1.51 -6.97 -1.14
C PHE A 257 2.20 -5.98 -2.10
N GLY A 258 3.46 -6.23 -2.45
CA GLY A 258 4.32 -5.35 -3.26
C GLY A 258 5.13 -6.12 -4.31
N GLY A 259 5.79 -5.40 -5.21
CA GLY A 259 6.45 -5.91 -6.42
C GLY A 259 6.50 -4.87 -7.55
N LYS A 260 7.62 -4.81 -8.29
CA LYS A 260 7.90 -3.80 -9.34
C LYS A 260 6.94 -3.81 -10.55
N PHE A 261 5.90 -4.66 -10.55
CA PHE A 261 5.00 -4.89 -11.68
C PHE A 261 3.52 -5.07 -11.27
N HIS A 262 3.11 -4.53 -10.11
CA HIS A 262 1.68 -4.53 -9.76
C HIS A 262 0.93 -3.46 -10.57
N GLU A 263 0.25 -3.89 -11.62
CA GLU A 263 -0.58 -3.03 -12.48
C GLU A 263 -1.93 -2.67 -11.85
N SER A 264 -2.33 -3.36 -10.77
CA SER A 264 -3.67 -3.22 -10.19
C SER A 264 -3.83 -2.03 -9.24
N HIS A 265 -2.76 -1.64 -8.54
CA HIS A 265 -2.82 -0.63 -7.49
C HIS A 265 -1.45 0.03 -7.21
N ILE A 266 -1.50 1.15 -6.51
CA ILE A 266 -0.35 1.80 -5.88
C ILE A 266 -0.34 1.42 -4.39
N LEU A 267 0.79 0.94 -3.89
CA LEU A 267 1.01 0.66 -2.47
C LEU A 267 1.80 1.80 -1.83
N LEU A 268 1.30 2.34 -0.73
CA LEU A 268 2.04 3.20 0.21
C LEU A 268 2.20 2.47 1.54
N SER A 269 3.41 2.05 1.91
CA SER A 269 3.67 1.35 3.17
C SER A 269 4.45 2.23 4.15
N ALA A 270 4.16 2.11 5.45
CA ALA A 270 4.79 2.90 6.49
C ALA A 270 6.28 2.63 6.73
N CYS A 271 6.78 1.45 6.33
CA CYS A 271 8.16 1.04 6.54
C CYS A 271 8.63 0.09 5.42
N GLY A 272 9.95 -0.05 5.29
CA GLY A 272 10.58 -1.07 4.45
C GLY A 272 10.58 -2.47 5.08
N LYS A 273 10.97 -3.48 4.29
CA LYS A 273 10.89 -4.91 4.67
C LYS A 273 11.59 -5.28 5.98
N GLU A 274 12.64 -4.55 6.32
CA GLU A 274 13.47 -4.75 7.53
C GLU A 274 13.26 -3.69 8.62
N GLN A 275 12.27 -2.81 8.45
CA GLN A 275 11.96 -1.73 9.39
C GLN A 275 10.63 -1.97 10.12
N THR A 276 10.32 -1.13 11.11
CA THR A 276 9.09 -1.23 11.92
C THR A 276 8.30 0.07 11.90
N ALA A 277 6.97 -0.05 11.95
CA ALA A 277 6.03 1.06 12.05
C ALA A 277 5.67 1.23 13.50
N ARG A 278 5.70 2.47 13.97
CA ARG A 278 5.52 2.80 15.38
C ARG A 278 4.41 3.80 15.60
N GLU A 279 3.80 3.68 16.76
CA GLU A 279 2.93 4.69 17.35
C GLU A 279 3.78 5.62 18.23
N SER A 280 3.57 6.92 18.10
CA SER A 280 4.17 7.93 18.96
C SER A 280 3.25 9.13 19.06
N GLY A 281 3.11 9.68 20.28
CA GLY A 281 2.24 10.84 20.51
C GLY A 281 0.77 10.61 20.14
N GLY A 282 0.26 9.38 20.28
CA GLY A 282 -1.13 9.03 19.98
C GLY A 282 -1.47 8.86 18.50
N SER A 283 -0.47 8.79 17.61
CA SER A 283 -0.64 8.55 16.17
C SER A 283 0.46 7.61 15.64
N GLY A 284 0.18 6.89 14.57
CA GLY A 284 1.21 6.22 13.77
C GLY A 284 2.10 7.26 13.11
N LEU A 285 3.41 7.08 13.15
CA LEU A 285 4.35 8.05 12.57
C LEU A 285 4.08 8.33 11.09
N PHE A 286 3.71 7.29 10.35
CA PHE A 286 3.39 7.41 8.92
C PHE A 286 2.05 8.11 8.70
N THR A 287 0.99 7.72 9.40
CA THR A 287 -0.31 8.41 9.32
C THR A 287 -0.16 9.89 9.69
N ASN A 288 0.56 10.20 10.76
CA ASN A 288 0.81 11.59 11.17
C ASN A 288 1.49 12.41 10.07
N ALA A 289 2.49 11.85 9.40
CA ALA A 289 3.18 12.50 8.29
C ALA A 289 2.25 12.69 7.08
N LEU A 290 1.47 11.67 6.70
CA LEU A 290 0.50 11.76 5.61
C LEU A 290 -0.57 12.84 5.89
N MET A 291 -1.12 12.87 7.11
CA MET A 291 -2.16 13.82 7.50
C MET A 291 -1.65 15.26 7.59
N LYS A 292 -0.34 15.49 7.67
CA LYS A 292 0.28 16.82 7.55
C LYS A 292 0.49 17.25 6.10
N GLU A 293 0.84 16.34 5.20
CA GLU A 293 1.18 16.67 3.81
C GLU A 293 -0.04 16.64 2.87
N LEU A 294 -0.92 15.64 2.97
CA LEU A 294 -2.03 15.47 2.03
C LEU A 294 -2.97 16.69 2.01
N PRO A 295 -3.44 17.26 3.14
CA PRO A 295 -4.32 18.43 3.11
C PRO A 295 -3.73 19.65 2.40
N LYS A 296 -2.40 19.79 2.33
CA LYS A 296 -1.73 20.89 1.63
C LYS A 296 -1.90 20.84 0.12
N GLU A 297 -2.27 19.68 -0.44
CA GLU A 297 -2.48 19.50 -1.89
C GLU A 297 -3.95 19.55 -2.31
N PHE A 298 -4.86 19.26 -1.39
CA PHE A 298 -6.30 19.16 -1.68
C PHE A 298 -7.12 20.34 -1.12
N GLY A 299 -6.45 21.37 -0.57
CA GLY A 299 -7.14 22.59 -0.12
C GLY A 299 -7.74 23.41 -1.27
N PRO A 300 -8.76 24.25 -1.00
CA PRO A 300 -9.51 25.01 -2.02
C PRO A 300 -8.64 25.96 -2.85
N ALA A 301 -7.50 26.42 -2.31
CA ALA A 301 -6.56 27.28 -3.02
C ALA A 301 -5.76 26.57 -4.15
N LYS A 302 -5.81 25.23 -4.23
CA LYS A 302 -5.03 24.42 -5.20
C LYS A 302 -5.89 23.57 -6.13
N GLU A 303 -7.20 23.78 -6.17
CA GLU A 303 -8.12 22.93 -6.91
C GLU A 303 -7.77 22.82 -8.41
N SER A 304 -7.21 23.89 -8.99
CA SER A 304 -6.79 24.00 -10.39
C SER A 304 -5.28 23.75 -10.65
N GLN A 305 -4.47 23.43 -9.63
CA GLN A 305 -3.00 23.29 -9.75
C GLN A 305 -2.47 22.06 -8.99
N ARG A 306 -3.17 20.93 -9.08
CA ARG A 306 -2.71 19.69 -8.45
C ARG A 306 -1.50 19.15 -9.20
N THR A 307 -0.36 19.08 -8.52
CA THR A 307 0.92 18.70 -9.13
C THR A 307 1.68 17.63 -8.36
N LEU A 308 1.14 17.16 -7.22
CA LEU A 308 1.81 16.15 -6.39
C LEU A 308 1.49 14.74 -6.87
N THR A 309 2.54 13.99 -7.22
CA THR A 309 2.49 12.56 -7.55
C THR A 309 2.74 11.70 -6.31
N TYR A 310 2.44 10.39 -6.38
CA TYR A 310 2.69 9.47 -5.26
C TYR A 310 4.18 9.36 -4.91
N SER A 311 5.06 9.26 -5.90
CA SER A 311 6.50 9.21 -5.71
C SER A 311 7.02 10.50 -5.06
N MET A 312 6.54 11.66 -5.49
CA MET A 312 6.93 12.95 -4.90
C MET A 312 6.37 13.13 -3.48
N LEU A 313 5.16 12.62 -3.17
CA LEU A 313 4.62 12.62 -1.80
C LEU A 313 5.60 11.98 -0.82
N MET A 314 6.20 10.83 -1.18
CA MET A 314 7.15 10.15 -0.29
C MET A 314 8.36 11.01 0.08
N THR A 315 8.80 11.89 -0.82
CA THR A 315 9.95 12.79 -0.55
C THR A 315 9.60 13.94 0.40
N ARG A 316 8.31 14.25 0.58
CA ARG A 316 7.81 15.32 1.45
C ARG A 316 7.49 14.85 2.87
N LEU A 317 7.37 13.55 3.08
CA LEU A 317 7.07 13.02 4.40
C LEU A 317 8.26 13.22 5.33
N ASN A 318 8.04 13.99 6.41
CA ASN A 318 9.03 14.15 7.46
C ASN A 318 9.01 12.92 8.38
N MET A 319 9.81 11.90 8.03
CA MET A 319 9.89 10.62 8.73
C MET A 319 11.24 10.44 9.40
N PRO A 320 11.30 9.76 10.57
CA PRO A 320 12.56 9.45 11.21
C PRO A 320 13.38 8.45 10.40
N GLU A 321 14.71 8.50 10.52
CA GLU A 321 15.63 7.66 9.73
C GLU A 321 15.41 6.14 9.92
N TYR A 322 14.86 5.73 11.05
CA TYR A 322 14.59 4.32 11.37
C TYR A 322 13.25 3.78 10.81
N GLN A 323 12.41 4.63 10.21
CA GLN A 323 11.13 4.24 9.61
C GLN A 323 10.96 4.96 8.27
N THR A 324 11.26 4.27 7.18
CA THR A 324 11.24 4.81 5.82
C THR A 324 10.03 4.28 5.06
N PRO A 325 9.06 5.13 4.69
CA PRO A 325 7.94 4.72 3.87
C PRO A 325 8.37 4.25 2.48
N HIS A 326 7.59 3.34 1.88
CA HIS A 326 7.78 2.92 0.50
C HIS A 326 6.53 3.21 -0.34
N CYS A 327 6.78 3.44 -1.63
CA CYS A 327 5.76 3.61 -2.65
C CYS A 327 6.07 2.67 -3.81
N GLU A 328 5.15 1.77 -4.13
CA GLU A 328 5.30 0.75 -5.17
C GLU A 328 4.06 0.72 -6.08
N GLY A 329 4.23 0.26 -7.33
CA GLY A 329 3.18 0.13 -8.34
C GLY A 329 3.56 0.77 -9.68
N SER A 330 2.86 0.42 -10.75
CA SER A 330 3.15 0.96 -12.10
C SER A 330 2.80 2.44 -12.25
N ASN A 331 1.90 2.94 -11.39
CA ASN A 331 1.31 4.28 -11.47
C ASN A 331 1.84 5.27 -10.42
N ILE A 332 2.98 4.99 -9.77
CA ILE A 332 3.53 5.85 -8.70
C ILE A 332 3.85 7.29 -9.14
N ASN A 333 4.00 7.49 -10.45
CA ASN A 333 4.27 8.78 -11.06
C ASN A 333 3.01 9.53 -11.46
N ASN A 334 1.82 8.97 -11.22
CA ASN A 334 0.56 9.66 -11.44
C ASN A 334 0.28 10.64 -10.30
N LEU A 335 -0.55 11.64 -10.57
CA LEU A 335 -1.06 12.56 -9.55
C LEU A 335 -1.84 11.81 -8.45
N LEU A 336 -1.76 12.31 -7.21
CA LEU A 336 -2.49 11.74 -6.09
C LEU A 336 -4.01 11.74 -6.33
N PHE A 337 -4.64 10.58 -6.16
CA PHE A 337 -6.09 10.37 -6.19
C PHE A 337 -6.78 10.99 -7.42
N THR A 338 -6.10 10.99 -8.57
CA THR A 338 -6.66 11.52 -9.82
C THR A 338 -7.25 10.41 -10.67
N ARG A 339 -8.28 10.74 -11.45
CA ARG A 339 -8.75 9.90 -12.57
C ARG A 339 -7.90 10.11 -13.82
N GLN A 340 -7.29 11.28 -14.00
CA GLN A 340 -6.59 11.64 -15.23
C GLN A 340 -5.19 11.04 -15.28
N GLY A 341 -4.83 10.41 -16.41
CA GLY A 341 -3.50 9.88 -16.71
C GLY A 341 -2.40 10.93 -16.87
N ALA A 342 -2.36 11.97 -16.04
CA ALA A 342 -1.21 12.86 -15.93
C ALA A 342 -0.08 12.10 -15.21
N ALA A 343 0.61 11.25 -15.96
CA ALA A 343 1.84 10.62 -15.54
C ALA A 343 2.96 11.68 -15.54
N SER A 344 3.77 11.71 -14.49
CA SER A 344 5.05 12.43 -14.47
C SER A 344 5.88 12.00 -15.68
N ASP A 345 6.53 12.97 -16.32
CA ASP A 345 7.45 12.70 -17.43
C ASP A 345 8.61 11.82 -16.90
N PRO A 346 8.92 10.68 -17.54
CA PRO A 346 10.02 9.79 -17.12
C PRO A 346 11.40 10.47 -17.12
N LEU A 347 11.52 11.68 -17.67
CA LEU A 347 12.75 12.49 -17.64
C LEU A 347 13.03 13.17 -16.29
N PHE A 348 12.07 13.20 -15.34
CA PHE A 348 12.31 13.79 -14.02
C PHE A 348 13.04 12.82 -13.07
N ILE A 349 14.18 13.27 -12.54
CA ILE A 349 14.96 12.55 -11.54
C ILE A 349 14.73 13.16 -10.14
N PRO A 350 14.31 12.39 -9.13
CA PRO A 350 14.17 12.89 -7.76
C PRO A 350 15.48 13.46 -7.22
N CYS A 351 15.40 14.55 -6.46
CA CYS A 351 16.55 15.12 -5.77
C CYS A 351 16.24 15.44 -4.30
N ARG A 352 17.21 15.21 -3.43
CA ARG A 352 17.16 15.58 -2.01
C ARG A 352 17.91 16.90 -1.80
N LYS A 353 17.28 17.87 -1.14
CA LYS A 353 17.90 19.14 -0.77
C LYS A 353 18.43 19.09 0.67
N THR A 354 19.73 19.30 0.84
CA THR A 354 20.41 19.28 2.14
C THR A 354 21.06 20.62 2.40
N LYS A 355 20.88 21.18 3.60
CA LYS A 355 21.60 22.37 4.06
C LYS A 355 22.92 21.93 4.69
N ILE A 356 24.04 22.43 4.19
CA ILE A 356 25.35 22.27 4.82
C ILE A 356 25.75 23.60 5.41
N THR A 357 26.04 23.60 6.71
CA THR A 357 26.45 24.79 7.46
C THR A 357 27.95 24.70 7.76
N SER A 358 28.70 25.77 7.51
CA SER A 358 30.09 25.92 7.92
C SER A 358 30.25 27.28 8.59
N GLY A 359 30.30 27.28 9.92
CA GLY A 359 30.26 28.51 10.72
C GLY A 359 28.93 29.26 10.55
N THR A 360 28.99 30.54 10.18
CA THR A 360 27.81 31.39 9.90
C THR A 360 27.29 31.24 8.47
N GLN A 361 28.05 30.59 7.59
CA GLN A 361 27.67 30.39 6.19
C GLN A 361 26.94 29.07 6.01
N PHE A 362 26.00 29.04 5.07
CA PHE A 362 25.34 27.80 4.66
C PHE A 362 25.30 27.72 3.14
N ASN A 363 25.38 26.50 2.63
CA ASN A 363 25.18 26.17 1.23
C ASN A 363 24.11 25.08 1.12
N TRP A 364 23.31 25.16 0.07
CA TRP A 364 22.38 24.10 -0.28
C TRP A 364 23.05 23.15 -1.26
N ILE A 365 23.04 21.85 -0.93
CA ILE A 365 23.44 20.78 -1.83
C ILE A 365 22.20 20.02 -2.25
N LEU A 366 22.03 19.82 -3.55
CA LEU A 366 21.03 18.91 -4.10
C LEU A 366 21.70 17.59 -4.45
N THR A 367 21.15 16.49 -3.97
CA THR A 367 21.61 15.14 -4.27
C THR A 367 20.61 14.44 -5.18
N LEU A 368 21.00 14.09 -6.40
CA LEU A 368 20.15 13.32 -7.31
C LEU A 368 20.12 11.86 -6.87
N ASP A 369 18.94 11.22 -6.95
CA ASP A 369 18.77 9.78 -6.69
C ASP A 369 18.99 8.94 -7.96
N ALA A 370 19.98 9.36 -8.76
CA ALA A 370 20.45 8.69 -9.97
C ALA A 370 21.94 8.99 -10.14
N GLY A 371 22.62 8.22 -10.98
CA GLY A 371 24.08 8.29 -11.12
C GLY A 371 24.57 7.79 -12.47
N THR A 372 25.88 7.57 -12.60
CA THR A 372 26.50 7.09 -13.83
C THR A 372 25.91 5.77 -14.34
N ALA A 373 25.46 4.89 -13.44
CA ALA A 373 24.76 3.65 -13.80
C ALA A 373 23.41 3.87 -14.50
N HIS A 374 22.84 5.07 -14.37
CA HIS A 374 21.61 5.51 -15.03
C HIS A 374 21.91 6.42 -16.23
N GLY A 375 23.16 6.45 -16.72
CA GLY A 375 23.58 7.21 -17.90
C GLY A 375 23.98 8.67 -17.65
N ILE A 376 23.97 9.15 -16.40
CA ILE A 376 24.27 10.56 -16.08
C ILE A 376 25.77 10.82 -16.09
N THR A 377 26.21 11.81 -16.88
CA THR A 377 27.62 12.18 -17.04
C THR A 377 27.99 13.54 -16.43
N LEU A 378 29.27 13.73 -16.09
CA LEU A 378 29.77 15.00 -15.53
C LEU A 378 29.63 16.14 -16.55
N GLY A 379 29.04 17.26 -16.14
CA GLY A 379 28.82 18.43 -17.00
C GLY A 379 27.43 18.50 -17.63
N GLU A 380 26.61 17.46 -17.48
CA GLU A 380 25.19 17.51 -17.82
C GLU A 380 24.47 18.63 -17.05
N ARG A 381 23.47 19.21 -17.72
CA ARG A 381 22.68 20.31 -17.20
C ARG A 381 21.31 19.80 -16.83
N PHE A 382 20.90 20.10 -15.61
CA PHE A 382 19.57 19.76 -15.12
C PHE A 382 18.80 21.05 -14.85
N SER A 383 17.54 21.08 -15.30
CA SER A 383 16.56 22.05 -14.83
C SER A 383 16.01 21.57 -13.50
N ILE A 384 16.00 22.43 -12.49
CA ILE A 384 15.39 22.10 -11.19
C ILE A 384 13.92 22.51 -11.22
N HIS A 385 13.06 21.57 -10.86
CA HIS A 385 11.62 21.76 -10.80
C HIS A 385 11.10 21.44 -9.41
N HIS A 386 10.09 22.17 -8.97
CA HIS A 386 9.43 21.93 -7.69
C HIS A 386 8.47 20.72 -7.76
N TYR A 387 8.05 20.34 -8.97
CA TYR A 387 7.12 19.25 -9.23
C TYR A 387 7.66 18.38 -10.37
N ASN A 388 7.32 17.09 -10.38
CA ASN A 388 7.71 16.16 -11.44
C ASN A 388 6.67 16.11 -12.58
N LEU A 389 5.97 17.21 -12.82
CA LEU A 389 5.08 17.34 -13.97
C LEU A 389 5.70 18.29 -14.99
N PRO A 390 5.51 18.02 -16.30
CA PRO A 390 5.84 18.99 -17.33
C PRO A 390 4.90 20.19 -17.20
N THR A 391 5.33 21.21 -16.43
CA THR A 391 4.62 22.48 -16.28
C THR A 391 5.53 23.61 -16.76
N ALA A 392 4.93 24.61 -17.43
CA ALA A 392 5.64 25.66 -18.16
C ALA A 392 6.31 26.74 -17.28
N THR A 393 6.51 26.52 -15.97
CA THR A 393 6.93 27.59 -15.05
C THR A 393 8.39 27.50 -14.63
N ILE A 394 9.18 28.44 -15.17
CA ILE A 394 10.53 28.92 -14.83
C ILE A 394 11.46 27.93 -14.10
N SER A 395 12.26 27.23 -14.89
CA SER A 395 13.43 26.46 -14.46
C SER A 395 14.69 27.33 -14.35
N ARG A 396 15.44 27.21 -13.25
CA ARG A 396 16.88 27.56 -13.25
C ARG A 396 17.68 26.34 -13.71
N ILE A 397 18.58 26.56 -14.68
CA ILE A 397 19.46 25.51 -15.22
C ILE A 397 20.72 25.48 -14.36
N HIS A 398 21.03 24.32 -13.79
CA HIS A 398 22.24 24.11 -13.00
C HIS A 398 23.13 23.05 -13.64
N ARG A 399 24.45 23.23 -13.53
CA ARG A 399 25.47 22.32 -14.06
C ARG A 399 25.93 21.38 -12.94
N LEU A 400 26.10 20.11 -13.26
CA LEU A 400 26.71 19.13 -12.35
C LEU A 400 28.18 19.49 -12.06
N VAL A 401 28.56 19.55 -10.77
CA VAL A 401 29.88 20.08 -10.35
C VAL A 401 30.79 18.99 -9.75
N SER A 402 30.24 17.88 -9.22
CA SER A 402 31.06 16.78 -8.70
C SER A 402 30.40 15.40 -8.83
N SER A 403 31.24 14.37 -9.04
CA SER A 403 30.85 12.96 -9.12
C SER A 403 31.70 12.16 -8.12
N MET A 404 31.08 11.66 -7.04
CA MET A 404 31.67 10.55 -6.27
C MET A 404 30.78 9.32 -6.39
N ARG A 405 31.42 8.15 -6.45
CA ARG A 405 30.93 6.83 -6.93
C ARG A 405 29.61 6.29 -6.34
N ARG A 406 28.86 7.01 -5.50
CA ARG A 406 27.52 6.62 -5.02
C ARG A 406 26.51 7.77 -4.86
N ARG A 407 26.89 9.05 -5.02
CA ARG A 407 26.01 10.23 -4.82
C ARG A 407 26.47 11.40 -5.69
N LEU A 408 25.55 12.03 -6.42
CA LEU A 408 25.81 13.21 -7.28
C LEU A 408 25.37 14.50 -6.60
N GLN A 409 26.15 15.57 -6.70
CA GLN A 409 25.87 16.85 -6.04
C GLN A 409 25.73 18.01 -7.03
N LEU A 410 24.65 18.78 -6.91
CA LEU A 410 24.52 20.09 -7.57
C LEU A 410 24.81 21.20 -6.55
N GLN A 411 25.69 22.13 -6.94
CA GLN A 411 25.99 23.32 -6.15
C GLN A 411 25.11 24.48 -6.65
N LEU A 412 24.30 25.05 -5.75
CA LEU A 412 23.54 26.26 -6.04
C LEU A 412 24.45 27.48 -5.83
N PRO A 413 24.54 28.43 -6.78
CA PRO A 413 25.18 29.71 -6.51
C PRO A 413 24.43 30.44 -5.41
N SER A 414 25.19 31.12 -4.53
CA SER A 414 24.72 31.93 -3.41
C SER A 414 23.79 33.05 -3.83
#